data_AF-A0AAI8YN67-F1
#
_entry.id   AF-A0AAI8YN67-F1
#
_cell.length_a   1.000
_cell.length_b   1.000
_cell.length_c   1.000
_cell.angle_alpha   90.00
_cell.angle_beta   90.00
_cell.angle_gamma   90.00
#
_symmetry.space_group_name_H-M   'P 1'
#
loop_
_entity.id
_entity.type
_entity.pdbx_description
1 polymer ?
#
loop_
_entity_poly.entity_id
_entity_poly.type
_entity_poly.pdbx_seq_one_letter_code
_entity_poly.pdbx_strand_id
1 'polypeptide(L)'
;MTLLPPIPGPKLHPFFSDRETSSTEWVKEIGQGVDAVVWKVEIAGKSYALKLFMPARYDLGECIEWGDNDDEDARIFESLESYENAFFSECRAYGRLKEAGNEALAVQCHGYILFTGSADDPPSSGEDPLRLRDPRDPRPMRAVVKDLIDSSVPNFTRKMVPGMMKDLEGMHRIGIYTGGDLREDAYLNGKLVDFSRAQTVPDERMGGSKMLTDRDDAAMNFTVFDCIIDRWNEEHPPREQIRHRFLPNLEIIWRLRGRKRAVRRRRLDPWGLKRFNPVDYDWEGALARREAAGKDRGTKPRVGVSESGVIKTQRR
;
A
#
# COMPACT_ATOMS: atom_id res chain seq x y z
N MET A 1 14.98 9.98 -13.73
CA MET A 1 14.03 8.94 -13.32
C MET A 1 12.85 9.58 -12.62
N THR A 2 11.62 9.17 -12.94
CA THR A 2 10.40 9.90 -12.54
C THR A 2 9.71 9.19 -11.39
N LEU A 3 9.58 9.83 -10.24
CA LEU A 3 8.78 9.32 -9.13
C LEU A 3 7.31 9.09 -9.53
N LEU A 4 6.75 7.94 -9.17
CA LEU A 4 5.35 7.60 -9.46
C LEU A 4 4.51 7.49 -8.17
N PRO A 5 3.20 7.78 -8.25
CA PRO A 5 2.43 8.20 -9.43
C PRO A 5 2.62 9.70 -9.79
N PRO A 6 2.09 10.21 -10.91
CA PRO A 6 2.20 11.63 -11.30
C PRO A 6 1.20 12.58 -10.59
N ILE A 7 0.63 12.20 -9.45
CA ILE A 7 -0.36 12.98 -8.67
C ILE A 7 0.17 13.42 -7.31
N PRO A 8 -0.34 14.48 -6.65
CA PRO A 8 0.13 14.91 -5.34
C PRO A 8 0.21 13.78 -4.29
N GLY A 9 1.17 13.90 -3.39
CA GLY A 9 1.35 12.95 -2.28
C GLY A 9 2.51 11.96 -2.43
N PRO A 10 2.46 10.84 -1.68
CA PRO A 10 3.55 9.88 -1.56
C PRO A 10 3.94 9.25 -2.89
N LYS A 11 5.24 9.00 -3.05
CA LYS A 11 5.82 8.45 -4.26
C LYS A 11 6.65 7.21 -3.97
N LEU A 12 6.63 6.29 -4.92
CA LEU A 12 7.52 5.15 -4.95
C LEU A 12 8.66 5.42 -5.94
N HIS A 13 9.87 5.01 -5.56
CA HIS A 13 11.04 5.05 -6.44
C HIS A 13 11.08 3.85 -7.38
N PRO A 14 11.72 3.98 -8.56
CA PRO A 14 11.98 2.83 -9.41
C PRO A 14 12.87 1.83 -8.67
N PHE A 15 12.71 0.53 -8.97
CA PHE A 15 13.52 -0.52 -8.38
C PHE A 15 14.98 -0.45 -8.83
N PHE A 16 15.21 -0.15 -10.11
CA PHE A 16 16.55 0.09 -10.66
C PHE A 16 16.87 1.59 -10.64
N SER A 17 18.11 1.93 -10.26
CA SER A 17 18.63 3.31 -10.26
C SER A 17 19.07 3.80 -11.64
N ASP A 18 19.32 2.88 -12.57
CA ASP A 18 19.66 3.13 -13.97
C ASP A 18 18.72 2.32 -14.90
N ARG A 19 18.70 2.63 -16.20
CA ARG A 19 17.89 1.89 -17.20
C ARG A 19 18.40 0.46 -17.46
N GLU A 20 19.41 0.00 -16.74
CA GLU A 20 19.87 -1.38 -16.80
C GLU A 20 18.88 -2.27 -16.05
N THR A 21 17.91 -2.81 -16.79
CA THR A 21 17.18 -3.99 -16.35
C THR A 21 18.21 -5.10 -16.18
N SER A 22 18.58 -5.39 -14.94
CA SER A 22 19.28 -6.65 -14.65
C SER A 22 18.41 -7.78 -15.22
N SER A 23 19.02 -8.72 -15.96
CA SER A 23 18.28 -9.81 -16.61
C SER A 23 17.31 -10.45 -15.62
N THR A 24 16.01 -10.25 -15.84
CA THR A 24 14.96 -10.75 -14.95
C THR A 24 14.65 -12.17 -15.38
N GLU A 25 14.90 -13.14 -14.50
CA GLU A 25 14.54 -14.53 -14.74
C GLU A 25 13.14 -14.80 -14.21
N TRP A 26 12.24 -15.22 -15.09
CA TRP A 26 10.86 -15.58 -14.74
C TRP A 26 10.81 -17.03 -14.27
N VAL A 27 10.50 -17.25 -12.99
CA VAL A 27 10.53 -18.59 -12.41
C VAL A 27 9.18 -19.28 -12.52
N LYS A 28 8.13 -18.66 -11.97
CA LYS A 28 6.76 -19.20 -12.01
C LYS A 28 5.73 -18.16 -11.63
N GLU A 29 4.52 -18.31 -12.14
CA GLU A 29 3.34 -17.60 -11.64
C GLU A 29 3.00 -18.12 -10.23
N ILE A 30 2.74 -17.20 -9.30
CA ILE A 30 2.43 -17.52 -7.89
C ILE A 30 1.09 -16.95 -7.42
N GLY A 31 0.42 -16.14 -8.23
CA GLY A 31 -0.91 -15.65 -7.92
C GLY A 31 -1.50 -14.84 -9.07
N GLN A 32 -2.82 -14.83 -9.16
CA GLN A 32 -3.58 -14.08 -10.15
C GLN A 32 -4.78 -13.43 -9.47
N GLY A 33 -4.98 -12.15 -9.72
CA GLY A 33 -6.12 -11.37 -9.24
C GLY A 33 -6.81 -10.64 -10.38
N VAL A 34 -7.81 -9.82 -10.03
CA VAL A 34 -8.59 -9.02 -11.01
C VAL A 34 -7.74 -7.94 -11.67
N ASP A 35 -6.81 -7.36 -10.92
CA ASP A 35 -6.03 -6.18 -11.35
C ASP A 35 -4.59 -6.54 -11.75
N ALA A 36 -4.10 -7.73 -11.41
CA ALA A 36 -2.70 -8.09 -11.58
C ALA A 36 -2.43 -9.60 -11.60
N VAL A 37 -1.27 -9.97 -12.15
CA VAL A 37 -0.66 -11.30 -12.03
C VAL A 37 0.64 -11.16 -11.22
N VAL A 38 0.91 -12.10 -10.32
CA VAL A 38 2.09 -12.11 -9.47
C VAL A 38 3.02 -13.26 -9.89
N TRP A 39 4.26 -12.91 -10.21
CA TRP A 39 5.31 -13.85 -10.57
C TRP A 39 6.38 -13.93 -9.50
N LYS A 40 6.89 -15.13 -9.26
CA LYS A 40 8.21 -15.30 -8.68
C LYS A 40 9.23 -15.02 -9.78
N VAL A 41 10.13 -14.08 -9.52
CA VAL A 41 11.24 -13.73 -10.42
C VAL A 41 12.57 -13.78 -9.66
N GLU A 42 13.67 -13.96 -10.38
CA GLU A 42 15.01 -13.72 -9.86
C GLU A 42 15.64 -12.52 -10.56
N ILE A 43 16.14 -11.59 -9.75
CA ILE A 43 16.79 -10.38 -10.24
C ILE A 43 18.12 -10.25 -9.48
N ALA A 44 19.22 -10.22 -10.22
CA ALA A 44 20.57 -10.16 -9.66
C ALA A 44 20.84 -11.23 -8.57
N GLY A 45 20.34 -12.46 -8.78
CA GLY A 45 20.54 -13.59 -7.88
C GLY A 45 19.69 -13.58 -6.59
N LYS A 46 18.72 -12.66 -6.47
CA LYS A 46 17.74 -12.66 -5.37
C LYS A 46 16.33 -12.89 -5.92
N SER A 47 15.56 -13.74 -5.23
CA SER A 47 14.15 -13.97 -5.57
C SER A 47 13.24 -12.86 -5.03
N TYR A 48 12.27 -12.46 -5.85
CA TYR A 48 11.25 -11.46 -5.53
C TYR A 48 9.85 -11.92 -5.95
N ALA A 49 8.83 -11.30 -5.36
CA ALA A 49 7.48 -11.31 -5.89
C ALA A 49 7.29 -10.06 -6.77
N LEU A 50 7.02 -10.26 -8.05
CA LEU A 50 6.77 -9.22 -9.02
C LEU A 50 5.28 -9.19 -9.39
N LYS A 51 4.58 -8.16 -8.92
CA LYS A 51 3.16 -7.95 -9.23
C LYS A 51 3.03 -7.12 -10.49
N LEU A 52 2.63 -7.74 -11.59
CA LEU A 52 2.36 -7.13 -12.90
C LEU A 52 0.91 -6.69 -12.97
N PHE A 53 0.69 -5.39 -13.13
CA PHE A 53 -0.67 -4.85 -13.21
C PHE A 53 -1.16 -4.99 -14.65
N MET A 54 -2.36 -5.55 -14.78
CA MET A 54 -3.03 -5.61 -16.07
C MET A 54 -3.38 -4.18 -16.51
N PRO A 55 -3.36 -3.88 -17.83
CA PRO A 55 -4.00 -2.68 -18.35
C PRO A 55 -5.44 -2.65 -17.82
N ALA A 56 -5.91 -1.48 -17.38
CA ALA A 56 -7.24 -1.37 -16.79
C ALA A 56 -8.27 -2.00 -17.75
N ARG A 57 -9.02 -3.01 -17.27
CA ARG A 57 -10.14 -3.61 -18.04
C ARG A 57 -11.25 -2.61 -18.33
N TYR A 58 -11.23 -1.49 -17.62
CA TYR A 58 -12.13 -0.37 -17.78
C TYR A 58 -11.27 0.85 -18.12
N ASP A 59 -10.87 0.95 -19.38
CA ASP A 59 -10.68 2.27 -19.95
C ASP A 59 -12.09 2.90 -19.90
N LEU A 60 -12.36 3.76 -18.90
CA LEU A 60 -13.59 4.53 -18.84
C LEU A 60 -13.78 5.39 -20.10
N GLY A 61 -12.78 5.46 -20.99
CA GLY A 61 -12.91 5.90 -22.38
C GLY A 61 -14.05 5.23 -23.14
N GLU A 62 -14.44 3.99 -22.84
CA GLU A 62 -15.65 3.37 -23.43
C GLU A 62 -16.96 3.76 -22.72
N CYS A 63 -16.91 4.39 -21.53
CA CYS A 63 -18.08 5.00 -20.89
C CYS A 63 -18.36 6.44 -21.38
N ILE A 64 -17.48 7.02 -22.22
CA ILE A 64 -17.63 8.35 -22.84
C ILE A 64 -18.36 8.26 -24.18
N GLU A 65 -19.41 7.44 -24.29
CA GLU A 65 -20.39 7.56 -25.39
C GLU A 65 -21.69 8.26 -24.96
N TRP A 66 -21.76 8.75 -23.72
CA TRP A 66 -22.96 9.39 -23.20
C TRP A 66 -22.65 10.74 -22.55
N GLY A 67 -22.43 11.75 -23.39
CA GLY A 67 -22.48 13.15 -22.97
C GLY A 67 -21.43 14.00 -23.70
N ASP A 68 -21.90 14.97 -24.47
CA ASP A 68 -21.07 16.09 -24.94
C ASP A 68 -20.43 16.77 -23.71
N ASN A 69 -19.15 16.50 -23.42
CA ASN A 69 -18.50 17.00 -22.20
C ASN A 69 -17.39 18.01 -22.53
N ASP A 70 -17.47 19.14 -21.82
CA ASP A 70 -16.51 20.24 -21.81
C ASP A 70 -15.12 19.82 -21.30
N ASP A 71 -14.07 20.55 -21.67
CA ASP A 71 -12.65 20.30 -21.32
C ASP A 71 -12.37 20.17 -19.80
N GLU A 72 -13.28 20.67 -18.95
CA GLU A 72 -13.16 20.64 -17.49
C GLU A 72 -13.51 19.26 -16.91
N ASP A 73 -14.50 18.57 -17.47
CA ASP A 73 -14.88 17.22 -17.05
C ASP A 73 -13.78 16.21 -17.38
N ALA A 74 -13.16 16.32 -18.56
CA ALA A 74 -12.05 15.46 -18.97
C ALA A 74 -10.86 15.48 -17.98
N ARG A 75 -10.55 16.64 -17.38
CA ARG A 75 -9.47 16.79 -16.40
C ARG A 75 -9.80 16.18 -15.04
N ILE A 76 -11.07 16.26 -14.62
CA ILE A 76 -11.55 15.63 -13.38
C ILE A 76 -11.53 14.10 -13.55
N PHE A 77 -11.90 13.58 -14.73
CA PHE A 77 -11.81 12.16 -15.02
C PHE A 77 -10.36 11.65 -15.06
N GLU A 78 -9.43 12.39 -15.69
CA GLU A 78 -8.00 12.02 -15.72
C GLU A 78 -7.36 12.05 -14.32
N SER A 79 -7.77 12.98 -13.45
CA SER A 79 -7.32 13.02 -12.05
C SER A 79 -7.85 11.82 -11.26
N LEU A 80 -9.14 11.50 -11.38
CA LEU A 80 -9.76 10.35 -10.72
C LEU A 80 -9.21 9.01 -11.21
N GLU A 81 -8.96 8.85 -12.51
CA GLU A 81 -8.33 7.66 -13.08
C GLU A 81 -6.98 7.39 -12.41
N SER A 82 -6.22 8.45 -12.10
CA SER A 82 -4.93 8.32 -11.41
C SER A 82 -5.04 7.89 -9.94
N TYR A 83 -6.14 8.21 -9.25
CA TYR A 83 -6.41 7.72 -7.88
C TYR A 83 -7.09 6.34 -7.86
N GLU A 84 -7.72 5.92 -8.95
CA GLU A 84 -8.41 4.63 -9.09
C GLU A 84 -7.53 3.54 -9.70
N ASN A 85 -6.43 3.94 -10.34
CA ASN A 85 -5.47 3.02 -10.92
C ASN A 85 -4.80 2.13 -9.85
N ALA A 86 -5.00 0.82 -9.96
CA ALA A 86 -4.48 -0.18 -9.02
C ALA A 86 -2.96 -0.08 -8.80
N PHE A 87 -2.20 0.17 -9.87
CA PHE A 87 -0.75 0.33 -9.77
C PHE A 87 -0.37 1.61 -9.01
N PHE A 88 -1.08 2.72 -9.24
CA PHE A 88 -0.83 3.97 -8.54
C PHE A 88 -1.24 3.92 -7.08
N SER A 89 -2.38 3.31 -6.74
CA SER A 89 -2.79 3.04 -5.36
C SER A 89 -1.71 2.30 -4.59
N GLU A 90 -1.16 1.24 -5.18
CA GLU A 90 -0.10 0.44 -4.58
C GLU A 90 1.20 1.24 -4.43
N CYS A 91 1.59 2.02 -5.45
CA CYS A 91 2.75 2.91 -5.37
C CYS A 91 2.61 3.95 -4.25
N ARG A 92 1.42 4.53 -4.05
CA ARG A 92 1.19 5.55 -3.02
C ARG A 92 1.25 4.96 -1.62
N ALA A 93 0.67 3.78 -1.41
CA ALA A 93 0.72 3.10 -0.12
C ALA A 93 2.17 2.78 0.28
N TYR A 94 2.95 2.14 -0.61
CA TYR A 94 4.36 1.85 -0.33
C TYR A 94 5.23 3.11 -0.27
N GLY A 95 4.93 4.12 -1.09
CA GLY A 95 5.55 5.43 -1.00
C GLY A 95 5.35 6.06 0.37
N ARG A 96 4.14 5.96 0.94
CA ARG A 96 3.81 6.46 2.27
C ARG A 96 4.53 5.70 3.37
N LEU A 97 4.60 4.37 3.26
CA LEU A 97 5.36 3.53 4.20
C LEU A 97 6.84 3.93 4.24
N LYS A 98 7.46 4.14 3.07
CA LYS A 98 8.84 4.63 2.95
C LYS A 98 9.00 6.05 3.50
N GLU A 99 8.13 6.97 3.11
CA GLU A 99 8.16 8.36 3.53
C GLU A 99 8.06 8.51 5.05
N ALA A 100 7.22 7.71 5.71
CA ALA A 100 7.01 7.74 7.14
C ALA A 100 8.04 6.89 7.93
N GLY A 101 8.95 6.17 7.27
CA GLY A 101 9.91 5.27 7.91
C GLY A 101 9.26 4.04 8.57
N ASN A 102 8.10 3.61 8.06
CA ASN A 102 7.27 2.56 8.63
C ASN A 102 7.11 1.35 7.69
N GLU A 103 8.14 1.04 6.89
CA GLU A 103 8.11 -0.08 5.92
C GLU A 103 7.81 -1.44 6.56
N ALA A 104 8.12 -1.61 7.85
CA ALA A 104 7.85 -2.84 8.60
C ALA A 104 6.35 -3.14 8.83
N LEU A 105 5.44 -2.20 8.57
CA LEU A 105 4.00 -2.43 8.71
C LEU A 105 3.43 -3.37 7.64
N ALA A 106 4.12 -3.53 6.51
CA ALA A 106 3.70 -4.38 5.38
C ALA A 106 4.87 -5.27 4.90
N VAL A 107 4.64 -6.07 3.86
CA VAL A 107 5.76 -6.68 3.13
C VAL A 107 6.67 -5.59 2.55
N GLN A 108 7.98 -5.84 2.53
CA GLN A 108 8.91 -4.86 1.99
C GLN A 108 8.71 -4.71 0.48
N CYS A 109 8.55 -3.45 0.04
CA CYS A 109 8.50 -3.07 -1.37
C CYS A 109 9.79 -2.36 -1.75
N HIS A 110 10.41 -2.81 -2.85
CA HIS A 110 11.71 -2.32 -3.29
C HIS A 110 11.59 -1.23 -4.36
N GLY A 111 10.46 -1.14 -5.05
CA GLY A 111 10.21 -0.12 -6.06
C GLY A 111 9.31 -0.63 -7.17
N TYR A 112 9.16 0.18 -8.22
CA TYR A 112 8.42 -0.20 -9.42
C TYR A 112 9.34 -0.46 -10.61
N ILE A 113 8.84 -1.22 -11.59
CA ILE A 113 9.46 -1.45 -12.91
C ILE A 113 8.45 -1.06 -13.99
N LEU A 114 8.93 -0.42 -15.05
CA LEU A 114 8.17 -0.13 -16.26
C LEU A 114 8.80 -0.90 -17.42
N PHE A 115 8.03 -1.76 -18.08
CA PHE A 115 8.49 -2.52 -19.24
C PHE A 115 8.13 -1.78 -20.53
N THR A 116 9.15 -1.40 -21.31
CA THR A 116 9.01 -0.57 -22.52
C THR A 116 9.16 -1.35 -23.83
N GLY A 117 9.21 -2.70 -23.81
CA GLY A 117 9.35 -3.51 -25.03
C GLY A 117 9.45 -5.02 -24.79
N SER A 118 9.39 -5.79 -25.89
CA SER A 118 9.17 -7.24 -25.90
C SER A 118 10.27 -8.13 -25.33
N ALA A 119 11.50 -7.63 -25.15
CA ALA A 119 12.62 -8.44 -24.70
C ALA A 119 12.60 -8.73 -23.19
N ASP A 120 11.98 -7.84 -22.41
CA ASP A 120 11.83 -7.96 -20.95
C ASP A 120 10.39 -8.32 -20.55
N ASP A 121 9.52 -8.60 -21.54
CA ASP A 121 8.11 -8.90 -21.28
C ASP A 121 7.95 -10.23 -20.54
N PRO A 122 6.98 -10.34 -19.63
CA PRO A 122 6.65 -11.59 -18.96
C PRO A 122 6.29 -12.71 -19.95
N PRO A 123 6.61 -13.97 -19.62
CA PRO A 123 6.16 -15.11 -20.39
C PRO A 123 4.63 -15.19 -20.37
N SER A 124 4.03 -15.57 -21.50
CA SER A 124 2.59 -15.81 -21.61
C SER A 124 2.16 -16.92 -20.65
N SER A 125 1.24 -16.63 -19.73
CA SER A 125 0.57 -17.68 -18.95
C SER A 125 -0.49 -18.39 -19.80
N GLY A 126 -0.79 -19.65 -19.48
CA GLY A 126 -1.59 -20.56 -20.33
C GLY A 126 -3.02 -20.11 -20.67
N GLU A 127 -3.60 -19.18 -19.90
CA GLU A 127 -4.81 -18.43 -20.23
C GLU A 127 -4.55 -16.94 -20.00
N ASP A 128 -4.09 -16.29 -21.06
CA ASP A 128 -3.24 -15.10 -21.01
C ASP A 128 -4.00 -13.80 -20.66
N PRO A 129 -3.89 -13.27 -19.43
CA PRO A 129 -4.46 -11.97 -19.07
C PRO A 129 -3.61 -10.82 -19.62
N LEU A 130 -2.37 -11.11 -20.04
CA LEU A 130 -1.43 -10.17 -20.66
C LEU A 130 -1.66 -10.03 -22.17
N ARG A 131 -2.35 -10.99 -22.81
CA ARG A 131 -2.93 -10.88 -24.17
C ARG A 131 -4.11 -9.91 -24.26
N LEU A 132 -4.64 -9.47 -23.13
CA LEU A 132 -5.57 -8.33 -23.10
C LEU A 132 -4.85 -6.99 -23.33
N ARG A 133 -3.51 -6.97 -23.32
CA ARG A 133 -2.77 -5.80 -23.80
C ARG A 133 -3.03 -5.68 -25.29
N ASP A 134 -3.79 -4.65 -25.66
CA ASP A 134 -3.84 -4.21 -27.04
C ASP A 134 -2.40 -3.92 -27.50
N PRO A 135 -1.87 -4.60 -28.53
CA PRO A 135 -0.54 -4.32 -29.05
C PRO A 135 -0.36 -2.86 -29.52
N ARG A 136 -1.48 -2.14 -29.72
CA ARG A 136 -1.54 -0.72 -30.05
C ARG A 136 -1.45 0.19 -28.82
N ASP A 137 -1.59 -0.34 -27.59
CA ASP A 137 -1.44 0.43 -26.36
C ASP A 137 0.05 0.77 -26.13
N PRO A 138 0.44 2.04 -26.30
CA PRO A 138 1.83 2.45 -26.16
C PRO A 138 2.27 2.52 -24.69
N ARG A 139 1.35 2.34 -23.72
CA ARG A 139 1.66 2.43 -22.30
C ARG A 139 2.59 1.27 -21.88
N PRO A 140 3.62 1.54 -21.06
CA PRO A 140 4.48 0.49 -20.55
C PRO A 140 3.71 -0.39 -19.57
N MET A 141 4.01 -1.70 -19.55
CA MET A 141 3.52 -2.54 -18.47
C MET A 141 4.16 -2.12 -17.16
N ARG A 142 3.38 -2.18 -16.09
CA ARG A 142 3.77 -1.64 -14.79
C ARG A 142 3.83 -2.76 -13.78
N ALA A 143 4.91 -2.80 -12.99
CA ALA A 143 5.05 -3.78 -11.94
C ALA A 143 5.61 -3.17 -10.65
N VAL A 144 5.32 -3.84 -9.53
CA VAL A 144 5.90 -3.54 -8.23
C VAL A 144 6.70 -4.75 -7.73
N VAL A 145 7.91 -4.50 -7.25
CA VAL A 145 8.85 -5.51 -6.74
C VAL A 145 8.76 -5.59 -5.22
N LYS A 146 8.44 -6.77 -4.69
CA LYS A 146 8.28 -7.01 -3.25
C LYS A 146 9.14 -8.17 -2.79
N ASP A 147 9.37 -8.25 -1.48
CA ASP A 147 9.90 -9.46 -0.88
C ASP A 147 8.99 -10.65 -1.19
N LEU A 148 9.63 -11.77 -1.58
CA LEU A 148 8.94 -13.03 -1.77
C LEU A 148 8.64 -13.66 -0.41
N ILE A 149 7.36 -13.78 -0.08
CA ILE A 149 6.90 -14.52 1.09
C ILE A 149 6.55 -15.94 0.65
N ASP A 150 7.03 -16.94 1.41
CA ASP A 150 6.73 -18.34 1.16
C ASP A 150 5.23 -18.59 1.36
N SER A 151 4.53 -19.00 0.29
CA SER A 151 3.10 -19.29 0.33
C SER A 151 2.77 -20.68 0.87
N SER A 152 3.78 -21.50 1.19
CA SER A 152 3.57 -22.80 1.85
C SER A 152 3.21 -22.67 3.33
N VAL A 153 3.45 -21.49 3.94
CA VAL A 153 3.05 -21.21 5.32
C VAL A 153 1.65 -20.59 5.34
N PRO A 154 0.87 -20.78 6.43
CA PRO A 154 -0.43 -20.13 6.56
C PRO A 154 -0.34 -18.61 6.44
N ASN A 155 -1.36 -17.98 5.85
CA ASN A 155 -1.49 -16.54 5.69
C ASN A 155 -1.22 -15.78 7.00
N PHE A 156 -1.71 -16.33 8.12
CA PHE A 156 -1.31 -15.91 9.46
C PHE A 156 -1.61 -17.01 10.48
N THR A 157 -1.09 -16.83 11.70
CA THR A 157 -1.40 -17.69 12.85
C THR A 157 -2.03 -16.86 13.96
N ARG A 158 -2.72 -17.52 14.92
CA ARG A 158 -3.29 -16.88 16.11
C ARG A 158 -2.32 -15.93 16.83
N LYS A 159 -1.02 -16.29 16.87
CA LYS A 159 0.01 -15.49 17.56
C LYS A 159 0.37 -14.19 16.82
N MET A 160 0.11 -14.12 15.52
CA MET A 160 0.44 -12.97 14.67
C MET A 160 -0.64 -11.89 14.71
N VAL A 161 -1.88 -12.24 15.06
CA VAL A 161 -3.03 -11.32 15.06
C VAL A 161 -2.79 -10.02 15.83
N PRO A 162 -2.21 -10.02 17.05
CA PRO A 162 -1.94 -8.76 17.75
C PRO A 162 -0.95 -7.87 17.01
N GLY A 163 -0.02 -8.46 16.23
CA GLY A 163 0.89 -7.74 15.35
C GLY A 163 0.15 -7.16 14.14
N MET A 164 -0.65 -7.96 13.45
CA MET A 164 -1.49 -7.53 12.32
C MET A 164 -2.40 -6.35 12.70
N MET A 165 -2.98 -6.38 13.89
CA MET A 165 -3.79 -5.28 14.39
C MET A 165 -2.97 -3.99 14.55
N LYS A 166 -1.79 -4.07 15.17
CA LYS A 166 -0.88 -2.93 15.33
C LYS A 166 -0.40 -2.39 13.99
N ASP A 167 -0.16 -3.28 13.02
CA ASP A 167 0.25 -2.90 11.68
C ASP A 167 -0.85 -2.09 10.98
N LEU A 168 -2.10 -2.58 11.04
CA LEU A 168 -3.26 -1.89 10.47
C LEU A 168 -3.53 -0.53 11.13
N GLU A 169 -3.44 -0.44 12.46
CA GLU A 169 -3.50 0.86 13.17
C GLU A 169 -2.36 1.79 12.76
N GLY A 170 -1.15 1.24 12.60
CA GLY A 170 0.02 1.99 12.16
C GLY A 170 -0.17 2.59 10.76
N MET A 171 -0.78 1.83 9.85
CA MET A 171 -1.13 2.30 8.51
C MET A 171 -2.13 3.45 8.56
N HIS A 172 -3.19 3.31 9.38
CA HIS A 172 -4.17 4.40 9.57
C HIS A 172 -3.51 5.67 10.13
N ARG A 173 -2.58 5.53 11.07
CA ARG A 173 -1.84 6.67 11.65
C ARG A 173 -1.00 7.45 10.66
N ILE A 174 -0.60 6.84 9.56
CA ILE A 174 0.18 7.49 8.50
C ILE A 174 -0.66 7.81 7.27
N GLY A 175 -1.98 7.80 7.40
CA GLY A 175 -2.90 8.18 6.33
C GLY A 175 -3.07 7.13 5.23
N ILE A 176 -2.83 5.85 5.52
CA ILE A 176 -3.15 4.74 4.62
C ILE A 176 -4.44 4.08 5.08
N TYR A 177 -5.40 4.01 4.17
CA TYR A 177 -6.63 3.26 4.32
C TYR A 177 -6.64 2.13 3.28
N THR A 178 -6.62 0.87 3.70
CA THR A 178 -6.53 -0.27 2.77
C THR A 178 -7.80 -0.47 1.92
N GLY A 179 -8.91 0.20 2.26
CA GLY A 179 -10.17 0.07 1.52
C GLY A 179 -10.86 -1.28 1.71
N GLY A 180 -11.87 -1.54 0.88
CA GLY A 180 -12.65 -2.78 0.86
C GLY A 180 -11.90 -4.03 0.37
N ASP A 181 -10.57 -3.96 0.23
CA ASP A 181 -9.73 -5.07 -0.25
C ASP A 181 -8.95 -5.76 0.88
N LEU A 182 -9.25 -5.38 2.14
CA LEU A 182 -8.79 -6.13 3.30
C LEU A 182 -9.44 -7.52 3.30
N ARG A 183 -8.63 -8.54 3.05
CA ARG A 183 -9.07 -9.94 2.95
C ARG A 183 -8.02 -10.85 3.58
N GLU A 184 -8.39 -12.10 3.85
CA GLU A 184 -7.48 -13.10 4.40
C GLU A 184 -6.30 -13.41 3.47
N ASP A 185 -6.53 -13.44 2.16
CA ASP A 185 -5.51 -13.66 1.12
C ASP A 185 -4.59 -12.45 0.90
N ALA A 186 -4.99 -11.27 1.36
CA ALA A 186 -4.14 -10.09 1.37
C ALA A 186 -3.06 -10.15 2.48
N TYR A 187 -3.11 -11.14 3.38
CA TYR A 187 -2.08 -11.40 4.37
C TYR A 187 -1.21 -12.60 4.00
N LEU A 188 0.11 -12.43 4.04
CA LEU A 188 1.07 -13.54 3.99
C LEU A 188 2.01 -13.44 5.20
N ASN A 189 2.13 -14.53 5.96
CA ASN A 189 2.87 -14.58 7.22
C ASN A 189 2.55 -13.43 8.20
N GLY A 190 1.27 -13.04 8.28
CA GLY A 190 0.78 -11.97 9.14
C GLY A 190 1.10 -10.54 8.65
N LYS A 191 1.57 -10.36 7.40
CA LYS A 191 1.83 -9.04 6.81
C LYS A 191 0.94 -8.79 5.61
N LEU A 192 0.46 -7.55 5.47
CA LEU A 192 -0.28 -7.14 4.29
C LEU A 192 0.64 -7.11 3.07
N VAL A 193 0.17 -7.69 1.97
CA VAL A 193 0.92 -7.78 0.71
C VAL A 193 0.26 -7.05 -0.46
N ASP A 194 -1.00 -6.63 -0.32
CA ASP A 194 -1.77 -6.00 -1.39
C ASP A 194 -2.31 -4.62 -0.98
N PHE A 195 -2.04 -3.63 -1.83
CA PHE A 195 -2.55 -2.26 -1.71
C PHE A 195 -3.17 -1.74 -3.03
N SER A 196 -3.58 -2.61 -3.96
CA SER A 196 -4.15 -2.16 -5.24
C SER A 196 -5.40 -1.30 -5.09
N ARG A 197 -6.14 -1.45 -3.99
CA ARG A 197 -7.32 -0.62 -3.66
C ARG A 197 -7.13 0.28 -2.45
N ALA A 198 -5.90 0.40 -1.97
CA ALA A 198 -5.61 1.28 -0.86
C ALA A 198 -5.75 2.73 -1.29
N GLN A 199 -6.36 3.52 -0.42
CA GLN A 199 -6.42 4.96 -0.54
C GLN A 199 -5.40 5.54 0.43
N THR A 200 -4.68 6.58 0.00
CA THR A 200 -3.60 7.18 0.79
C THR A 200 -3.77 8.68 0.80
N VAL A 201 -3.62 9.35 1.94
CA VAL A 201 -3.67 10.82 2.01
C VAL A 201 -2.42 11.42 1.35
N PRO A 202 -2.52 12.50 0.55
CA PRO A 202 -3.75 13.19 0.11
C PRO A 202 -4.47 12.43 -1.00
N ASP A 203 -5.75 12.12 -0.84
CA ASP A 203 -6.58 11.52 -1.88
C ASP A 203 -7.74 12.46 -2.20
N GLU A 204 -7.99 12.78 -3.47
CA GLU A 204 -9.10 13.66 -3.85
C GLU A 204 -10.45 13.10 -3.40
N ARG A 205 -10.59 11.76 -3.37
CA ARG A 205 -11.80 11.12 -2.86
C ARG A 205 -11.95 11.30 -1.35
N MET A 206 -10.84 11.33 -0.61
CA MET A 206 -10.84 11.58 0.84
C MET A 206 -11.05 13.06 1.20
N GLY A 207 -10.59 13.98 0.34
CA GLY A 207 -10.61 15.42 0.61
C GLY A 207 -11.80 16.20 0.02
N GLY A 208 -12.40 15.73 -1.08
CA GLY A 208 -13.41 16.49 -1.85
C GLY A 208 -14.81 15.88 -1.88
N SER A 209 -14.96 14.57 -1.66
CA SER A 209 -16.27 13.92 -1.64
C SER A 209 -16.77 13.77 -0.20
N LYS A 210 -18.00 14.23 0.05
CA LYS A 210 -18.79 13.88 1.24
C LYS A 210 -18.91 12.36 1.51
N MET A 211 -18.38 11.49 0.63
CA MET A 211 -18.37 10.04 0.84
C MET A 211 -17.28 9.54 1.80
N LEU A 212 -16.09 10.16 1.88
CA LEU A 212 -14.96 9.68 2.72
C LEU A 212 -14.67 10.53 3.96
N THR A 213 -15.54 11.52 4.22
CA THR A 213 -15.41 12.40 5.40
C THR A 213 -15.89 11.73 6.70
N ASP A 214 -16.50 10.54 6.63
CA ASP A 214 -17.06 9.88 7.81
C ASP A 214 -16.10 8.87 8.43
N ARG A 215 -15.96 8.98 9.75
CA ARG A 215 -15.29 8.02 10.63
C ARG A 215 -15.79 6.58 10.47
N ASP A 216 -16.94 6.39 9.82
CA ASP A 216 -17.53 5.09 9.54
C ASP A 216 -16.72 4.27 8.52
N ASP A 217 -15.95 4.90 7.63
CA ASP A 217 -15.09 4.18 6.67
C ASP A 217 -13.80 3.67 7.32
N ALA A 218 -13.17 4.45 8.21
CA ALA A 218 -12.05 3.93 9.01
C ALA A 218 -12.49 2.72 9.87
N ALA A 219 -13.75 2.73 10.34
CA ALA A 219 -14.35 1.59 11.04
C ALA A 219 -14.57 0.37 10.13
N MET A 220 -14.66 0.55 8.81
CA MET A 220 -14.83 -0.55 7.86
C MET A 220 -13.64 -1.49 7.89
N ASN A 221 -12.40 -0.98 7.82
CA ASN A 221 -11.20 -1.81 7.92
C ASN A 221 -11.19 -2.68 9.19
N PHE A 222 -11.57 -2.09 10.33
CA PHE A 222 -11.63 -2.81 11.59
C PHE A 222 -12.77 -3.83 11.63
N THR A 223 -13.92 -3.50 11.04
CA THR A 223 -15.05 -4.43 10.88
C THR A 223 -14.65 -5.61 10.01
N VAL A 224 -14.04 -5.36 8.85
CA VAL A 224 -13.59 -6.40 7.92
C VAL A 224 -12.49 -7.25 8.54
N PHE A 225 -11.56 -6.64 9.29
CA PHE A 225 -10.57 -7.39 10.05
C PHE A 225 -11.24 -8.34 11.04
N ASP A 226 -12.21 -7.87 11.82
CA ASP A 226 -12.93 -8.73 12.76
C ASP A 226 -13.70 -9.85 12.04
N CYS A 227 -14.24 -9.61 10.83
CA CYS A 227 -14.83 -10.65 9.98
C CYS A 227 -13.81 -11.71 9.53
N ILE A 228 -12.57 -11.32 9.18
CA ILE A 228 -11.47 -12.27 8.90
C ILE A 228 -11.22 -13.15 10.11
N ILE A 229 -11.20 -12.54 11.31
CA ILE A 229 -11.01 -13.29 12.55
C ILE A 229 -12.20 -14.21 12.87
N ASP A 230 -13.42 -13.80 12.58
CA ASP A 230 -14.61 -14.63 12.76
C ASP A 230 -14.56 -15.86 11.85
N ARG A 231 -14.26 -15.69 10.55
CA ARG A 231 -14.07 -16.82 9.62
C ARG A 231 -12.97 -17.77 10.08
N TRP A 232 -11.81 -17.23 10.49
CA TRP A 232 -10.74 -18.04 11.04
C TRP A 232 -11.22 -18.88 12.24
N ASN A 233 -12.03 -18.31 13.14
CA ASN A 233 -12.55 -19.02 14.31
C ASN A 233 -13.59 -20.10 13.98
N GLU A 234 -14.29 -19.99 12.85
CA GLU A 234 -15.22 -21.01 12.37
C GLU A 234 -14.47 -22.25 11.87
N GLU A 235 -13.28 -22.05 11.30
CA GLU A 235 -12.44 -23.11 10.73
C GLU A 235 -11.50 -23.76 11.76
N HIS A 236 -11.37 -23.19 12.96
CA HIS A 236 -10.42 -23.63 13.98
C HIS A 236 -11.09 -24.10 15.28
N PRO A 237 -10.51 -25.08 16.01
CA PRO A 237 -11.10 -25.61 17.22
C PRO A 237 -11.17 -24.54 18.34
N PRO A 238 -12.11 -24.68 19.31
CA PRO A 238 -12.33 -23.68 20.37
C PRO A 238 -11.07 -23.27 21.15
N ARG A 239 -10.11 -24.19 21.34
CA ARG A 239 -8.85 -23.94 22.04
C ARG A 239 -7.91 -22.98 21.29
N GLU A 240 -8.07 -22.87 19.98
CA GLU A 240 -7.24 -22.05 19.09
C GLU A 240 -7.90 -20.71 18.78
N GLN A 241 -9.17 -20.52 19.15
CA GLN A 241 -9.90 -19.30 18.86
C GLN A 241 -9.16 -18.00 19.25
N ILE A 242 -9.15 -17.08 18.30
CA ILE A 242 -8.65 -15.73 18.43
C ILE A 242 -9.73 -14.90 19.10
N ARG A 243 -9.40 -14.29 20.24
CA ARG A 243 -10.29 -13.37 20.97
C ARG A 243 -9.98 -11.90 20.75
N HIS A 244 -8.89 -11.60 20.06
CA HIS A 244 -8.51 -10.24 19.72
C HIS A 244 -9.49 -9.71 18.67
N ARG A 245 -10.03 -8.52 18.91
CA ARG A 245 -10.98 -7.83 18.06
C ARG A 245 -10.71 -6.34 18.14
N PHE A 246 -10.90 -5.62 17.03
CA PHE A 246 -10.90 -4.16 17.05
C PHE A 246 -12.19 -3.64 17.66
N LEU A 247 -13.31 -4.23 17.24
CA LEU A 247 -14.63 -3.81 17.65
C LEU A 247 -15.13 -4.72 18.77
N PRO A 248 -15.89 -4.16 19.72
CA PRO A 248 -16.55 -4.97 20.72
C PRO A 248 -17.52 -5.96 20.06
N ASN A 249 -17.45 -7.25 20.43
CA ASN A 249 -18.37 -8.26 19.90
C ASN A 249 -19.83 -7.86 20.19
N LEU A 250 -20.56 -7.50 19.14
CA LEU A 250 -21.92 -6.97 19.25
C LEU A 250 -22.90 -8.01 19.78
N GLU A 251 -22.71 -9.28 19.45
CA GLU A 251 -23.55 -10.35 19.93
C GLU A 251 -23.44 -10.53 21.44
N ILE A 252 -22.21 -10.53 21.97
CA ILE A 252 -21.94 -10.57 23.42
C ILE A 252 -22.50 -9.32 24.11
N ILE A 253 -22.31 -8.14 23.53
CA ILE A 253 -22.88 -6.90 24.09
C ILE A 253 -24.40 -6.94 24.13
N TRP A 254 -25.03 -7.43 23.07
CA TRP A 254 -26.49 -7.54 22.99
C TRP A 254 -27.03 -8.52 24.03
N ARG A 255 -26.34 -9.66 24.22
CA ARG A 255 -26.66 -10.64 25.27
C ARG A 255 -26.51 -10.05 26.68
N LEU A 256 -25.46 -9.27 26.95
CA LEU A 256 -25.15 -8.74 28.29
C LEU A 256 -25.94 -7.48 28.67
N ARG A 257 -26.29 -6.61 27.71
CA ARG A 257 -26.79 -5.25 28.01
C ARG A 257 -28.18 -4.95 27.48
N GLY A 258 -28.77 -5.86 26.69
CA GLY A 258 -30.04 -5.65 26.00
C GLY A 258 -29.93 -4.66 24.83
N ARG A 259 -30.59 -4.97 23.70
CA ARG A 259 -30.47 -4.22 22.43
C ARG A 259 -30.65 -2.69 22.58
N LYS A 260 -31.61 -2.23 23.37
CA LYS A 260 -31.93 -0.79 23.52
C LYS A 260 -30.82 0.04 24.19
N ARG A 261 -30.07 -0.53 25.16
CA ARG A 261 -28.97 0.18 25.86
C ARG A 261 -27.67 0.16 25.05
N ALA A 262 -27.43 -0.92 24.29
CA ALA A 262 -26.28 -1.01 23.39
C ALA A 262 -26.31 0.08 22.30
N VAL A 263 -27.48 0.34 21.71
CA VAL A 263 -27.67 1.38 20.67
C VAL A 263 -27.45 2.80 21.20
N ARG A 264 -27.79 3.08 22.47
CA ARG A 264 -27.70 4.43 23.06
C ARG A 264 -26.26 4.94 23.23
N ARG A 265 -25.31 4.06 23.62
CA ARG A 265 -23.88 4.42 23.76
C ARG A 265 -23.21 4.63 22.40
N ARG A 266 -23.70 3.92 21.39
CA ARG A 266 -23.27 4.00 19.99
C ARG A 266 -23.50 5.38 19.36
N ARG A 267 -24.45 6.17 19.86
CA ARG A 267 -24.69 7.55 19.36
C ARG A 267 -23.59 8.55 19.76
N LEU A 268 -22.74 8.24 20.74
CA LEU A 268 -21.73 9.18 21.27
C LEU A 268 -20.30 8.87 20.78
N ASP A 269 -20.05 7.62 20.39
CA ASP A 269 -18.84 7.11 19.75
C ASP A 269 -19.21 5.69 19.25
N PRO A 270 -19.64 5.54 17.97
CA PRO A 270 -20.26 4.31 17.51
C PRO A 270 -19.39 3.06 17.65
N TRP A 271 -18.08 3.25 17.77
CA TRP A 271 -17.11 2.18 17.66
C TRP A 271 -15.99 2.25 18.71
N GLY A 272 -15.91 3.31 19.53
CA GLY A 272 -14.75 3.53 20.42
C GLY A 272 -13.49 3.93 19.65
N LEU A 273 -13.62 4.21 18.35
CA LEU A 273 -12.56 4.43 17.38
C LEU A 273 -12.09 5.89 17.34
N LYS A 274 -12.26 6.63 18.43
CA LYS A 274 -11.76 8.00 18.61
C LYS A 274 -10.25 8.19 18.36
N ARG A 275 -9.52 7.15 17.99
CA ARG A 275 -8.06 7.17 18.02
C ARG A 275 -7.44 7.48 16.67
N PHE A 276 -7.93 7.01 15.52
CA PHE A 276 -7.24 7.23 14.24
C PHE A 276 -8.21 7.25 13.05
N ASN A 277 -8.30 8.40 12.37
CA ASN A 277 -8.89 8.50 11.03
C ASN A 277 -7.74 8.77 10.04
N PRO A 278 -7.53 7.93 9.01
CA PRO A 278 -6.49 8.17 8.01
C PRO A 278 -6.53 9.57 7.40
N VAL A 279 -7.73 10.15 7.24
CA VAL A 279 -7.95 11.50 6.69
C VAL A 279 -7.32 12.60 7.56
N ASP A 280 -7.22 12.38 8.87
CA ASP A 280 -6.67 13.35 9.82
C ASP A 280 -5.12 13.42 9.78
N TYR A 281 -4.47 12.60 8.94
CA TYR A 281 -3.01 12.58 8.83
C TYR A 281 -2.46 13.87 8.18
N ASP A 282 -1.71 14.63 8.97
CA ASP A 282 -0.97 15.85 8.56
C ASP A 282 0.23 15.50 7.66
N TRP A 283 -0.07 15.22 6.39
CA TRP A 283 0.95 14.88 5.40
C TRP A 283 1.80 16.08 4.98
N GLU A 284 1.23 17.28 4.96
CA GLU A 284 1.95 18.51 4.61
C GLU A 284 3.00 18.85 5.67
N GLY A 285 2.61 18.81 6.95
CA GLY A 285 3.55 18.99 8.05
C GLY A 285 4.58 17.88 8.11
N ALA A 286 4.22 16.63 7.78
CA ALA A 286 5.20 15.54 7.69
C ALA A 286 6.25 15.80 6.60
N LEU A 287 5.82 16.27 5.44
CA LEU A 287 6.69 16.66 4.34
C LEU A 287 7.61 17.82 4.75
N ALA A 288 7.05 18.89 5.34
CA ALA A 288 7.80 20.05 5.80
C ALA A 288 8.87 19.67 6.86
N ARG A 289 8.53 18.80 7.82
CA ARG A 289 9.48 18.27 8.82
C ARG A 289 10.63 17.53 8.16
N ARG A 290 10.37 16.76 7.10
CA ARG A 290 11.41 16.02 6.35
C ARG A 290 12.33 16.95 5.56
N GLU A 291 11.75 17.94 4.88
CA GLU A 291 12.53 18.94 4.14
C GLU A 291 13.45 19.75 5.06
N ALA A 292 12.96 20.09 6.26
CA ALA A 292 13.79 20.71 7.30
C ALA A 292 14.93 19.79 7.75
N ALA A 293 14.64 18.52 8.06
CA ALA A 293 15.66 17.55 8.46
C ALA A 293 16.71 17.25 7.37
N GLY A 294 16.33 17.33 6.10
CA GLY A 294 17.24 17.18 4.95
C GLY A 294 18.20 18.36 4.81
N LYS A 295 17.76 19.58 5.13
CA LYS A 295 18.60 20.79 5.08
C LYS A 295 19.68 20.79 6.17
N ASP A 296 19.37 20.27 7.36
CA ASP A 296 20.35 20.20 8.46
C ASP A 296 21.52 19.26 8.18
N ARG A 297 21.30 18.19 7.40
CA ARG A 297 22.38 17.27 6.97
C ARG A 297 23.29 17.86 5.87
N GLY A 298 22.95 19.03 5.32
CA GLY A 298 23.72 19.72 4.27
C GLY A 298 24.80 20.68 4.80
N THR A 299 24.87 20.93 6.12
CA THR A 299 25.95 21.74 6.69
C THR A 299 27.20 20.89 6.90
N LYS A 300 28.09 20.88 5.89
CA LYS A 300 29.46 20.36 6.07
C LYS A 300 30.09 21.05 7.30
N PRO A 301 30.74 20.31 8.21
CA PRO A 301 31.57 20.95 9.22
C PRO A 301 32.67 21.73 8.51
N ARG A 302 32.78 23.03 8.83
CA ARG A 302 33.93 23.86 8.45
C ARG A 302 35.18 23.14 8.95
N VAL A 303 36.00 22.62 8.03
CA VAL A 303 37.37 22.22 8.32
C VAL A 303 38.09 23.48 8.78
N GLY A 304 38.31 23.59 10.09
CA GLY A 304 39.19 24.59 10.66
C GLY A 304 40.60 24.31 10.18
N VAL A 305 41.11 25.14 9.27
CA VAL A 305 42.54 25.19 8.97
C VAL A 305 43.22 25.78 10.21
N SER A 306 43.84 24.93 11.02
CA SER A 306 44.77 25.38 12.05
C SER A 306 46.14 25.59 11.41
N GLU A 307 46.43 26.82 11.03
CA GLU A 307 47.81 27.28 10.84
C GLU A 307 48.50 27.34 12.21
N SER A 308 49.40 26.40 12.46
CA SER A 308 50.60 26.60 13.28
C SER A 308 51.44 25.34 13.22
N GLY A 309 52.38 25.34 12.30
CA GLY A 309 53.48 24.39 12.30
C GLY A 309 54.39 24.65 13.49
N VAL A 310 54.76 23.59 14.20
CA VAL A 310 56.11 23.38 14.74
C VAL A 310 56.32 21.87 14.82
N ILE A 311 57.23 21.37 13.99
CA ILE A 311 57.84 20.05 14.14
C ILE A 311 58.79 20.16 15.34
N LYS A 312 58.53 19.40 16.41
CA LYS A 312 59.55 19.07 17.42
C LYS A 312 59.70 17.56 17.52
N THR A 313 60.78 17.11 16.89
CA THR A 313 61.51 15.88 17.18
C THR A 313 61.88 15.81 18.66
N GLN A 314 61.58 14.70 19.33
CA GLN A 314 62.42 14.21 20.42
C GLN A 314 62.36 12.68 20.50
N ARG A 315 63.49 12.07 20.16
CA ARG A 315 63.88 10.71 20.56
C ARG A 315 64.36 10.77 22.01
N ARG A 316 63.79 9.94 22.88
CA ARG A 316 64.45 8.80 23.53
C ARG A 316 63.44 8.05 24.39
#